data_AF-A0A6B2CPG7-F1
#
_entry.id   AF-A0A6B2CPG7-F1
#
_cell.length_a   1.000
_cell.length_b   1.000
_cell.length_c   1.000
_cell.angle_alpha   90.00
_cell.angle_beta   90.00
_cell.angle_gamma   90.00
#
_symmetry.space_group_name_H-M   'P 1'
#
loop_
_entity.id
_entity.type
_entity.pdbx_description
1 polymer ?
#
loop_
_entity_poly.entity_id
_entity_poly.type
_entity_poly.pdbx_seq_one_letter_code
_entity_poly.pdbx_strand_id
1 'polypeptide(L)'
;MKVLIAGLIPSDSGKTVLAASLVKALLREGVSATPVKPLGATDLWGHPEALNRSREARLVVTWDGYLLHRASGGRLPIEVINPIGALLAPTPPSSYRSRSSYEASLVEPYRRAVLTRVTGCAGGSRSLHLANADAMSRVSQQVSEALQEVIMYLTPPPTPASDEAIAGIFSGAGSTAADTCLAMAEASSDAVIVESNSDVVAPTPSSSYPSLAIMVAPGEAYLVEGTRLSRALEAIAMSGRPWAAKAMEALELTGHLGRVDLPLLEDPDEGYPPDVISPLVEAVKGRLRKG
;
A
#
# COMPACT_ATOMS: atom_id res chain seq x y z
N MET A 1 -7.49 -17.09 -2.78
CA MET A 1 -8.19 -16.42 -1.66
C MET A 1 -7.65 -15.00 -1.47
N LYS A 2 -8.48 -14.05 -1.07
CA LYS A 2 -8.08 -12.67 -0.76
C LYS A 2 -8.30 -12.33 0.70
N VAL A 3 -7.27 -11.80 1.35
CA VAL A 3 -7.32 -11.25 2.70
C VAL A 3 -7.01 -9.76 2.61
N LEU A 4 -7.89 -8.91 3.12
CA LEU A 4 -7.67 -7.47 3.15
C LEU A 4 -7.14 -7.06 4.53
N ILE A 5 -6.06 -6.29 4.57
CA ILE A 5 -5.52 -5.68 5.79
C ILE A 5 -5.72 -4.17 5.68
N ALA A 6 -6.56 -3.60 6.54
CA ALA A 6 -6.88 -2.17 6.52
C ALA A 6 -6.64 -1.52 7.87
N GLY A 7 -6.26 -0.24 7.86
CA GLY A 7 -5.83 0.48 9.06
C GLY A 7 -6.99 1.27 9.63
N LEU A 8 -7.24 1.17 10.93
CA LEU A 8 -8.29 1.93 11.61
C LEU A 8 -7.91 3.40 11.83
N ILE A 9 -6.63 3.74 11.65
CA ILE A 9 -6.11 5.11 11.75
C ILE A 9 -5.33 5.50 10.48
N PRO A 10 -5.25 6.81 10.16
CA PRO A 10 -4.70 7.29 8.89
C PRO A 10 -3.24 6.94 8.63
N SER A 11 -2.41 6.85 9.66
CA SER A 11 -0.98 6.50 9.54
C SER A 11 -0.57 5.51 10.61
N ASP A 12 0.50 4.76 10.34
CA ASP A 12 1.26 3.99 11.35
C ASP A 12 0.43 3.01 12.21
N SER A 13 -0.62 2.44 11.62
CA SER A 13 -1.45 1.41 12.24
C SER A 13 -0.76 0.05 12.40
N GLY A 14 0.44 -0.14 11.82
CA GLY A 14 1.14 -1.43 11.82
C GLY A 14 0.72 -2.40 10.71
N LYS A 15 -0.04 -1.93 9.70
CA LYS A 15 -0.50 -2.74 8.56
C LYS A 15 0.63 -3.47 7.83
N THR A 16 1.68 -2.76 7.40
CA THR A 16 2.79 -3.34 6.63
C THR A 16 3.48 -4.45 7.40
N VAL A 17 3.74 -4.22 8.70
CA VAL A 17 4.35 -5.20 9.61
C VAL A 17 3.47 -6.44 9.73
N LEU A 18 2.17 -6.26 9.94
CA LEU A 18 1.22 -7.37 10.04
C LEU A 18 1.12 -8.15 8.72
N ALA A 19 1.03 -7.45 7.60
CA ALA A 19 0.95 -8.04 6.26
C ALA A 19 2.20 -8.87 5.95
N ALA A 20 3.39 -8.30 6.18
CA ALA A 20 4.66 -8.98 6.00
C ALA A 20 4.78 -10.22 6.91
N SER A 21 4.38 -10.09 8.19
CA SER A 21 4.42 -11.19 9.16
C SER A 21 3.49 -12.34 8.75
N LEU A 22 2.26 -12.02 8.35
CA LEU A 22 1.27 -12.99 7.91
C LEU A 22 1.74 -13.74 6.65
N VAL A 23 2.30 -13.03 5.66
CA VAL A 23 2.87 -13.66 4.45
C VAL A 23 4.00 -14.62 4.83
N LYS A 24 4.97 -14.18 5.64
CA LYS A 24 6.09 -15.03 6.09
C LYS A 24 5.58 -16.29 6.81
N ALA A 25 4.59 -16.14 7.69
CA ALA A 25 4.03 -17.25 8.44
C ALA A 25 3.28 -18.25 7.55
N LEU A 26 2.45 -17.77 6.61
CA LEU A 26 1.78 -18.62 5.63
C LEU A 26 2.77 -19.40 4.76
N LEU A 27 3.83 -18.75 4.29
CA LEU A 27 4.87 -19.41 3.49
C LEU A 27 5.59 -20.50 4.29
N ARG A 28 5.91 -20.26 5.58
CA ARG A 28 6.51 -21.28 6.47
C ARG A 28 5.62 -22.51 6.65
N GLU A 29 4.31 -22.34 6.56
CA GLU A 29 3.33 -23.42 6.65
C GLU A 29 2.96 -24.03 5.29
N GLY A 30 3.68 -23.67 4.22
CA GLY A 30 3.49 -24.24 2.89
C GLY A 30 2.30 -23.67 2.11
N VAL A 31 1.70 -22.55 2.55
CA VAL A 31 0.66 -21.84 1.81
C VAL A 31 1.32 -20.80 0.91
N SER A 32 1.07 -20.85 -0.40
CA SER A 32 1.56 -19.82 -1.32
C SER A 32 0.86 -18.49 -1.03
N ALA A 33 1.58 -17.52 -0.47
CA ALA A 33 1.05 -16.21 -0.14
C ALA A 33 1.79 -15.08 -0.85
N THR A 34 1.05 -14.13 -1.43
CA THR A 34 1.60 -12.93 -2.07
C THR A 34 0.97 -11.67 -1.47
N PRO A 35 1.77 -10.72 -0.96
CA PRO A 35 1.27 -9.43 -0.56
C PRO A 35 1.04 -8.52 -1.77
N VAL A 36 0.03 -7.67 -1.70
CA VAL A 36 -0.20 -6.60 -2.68
C VAL A 36 -0.58 -5.33 -1.93
N LYS A 37 0.15 -4.24 -2.14
CA LYS A 37 -0.23 -2.90 -1.69
C LYS A 37 -0.51 -2.06 -2.92
N PRO A 38 -1.79 -1.94 -3.35
CA PRO A 38 -2.13 -1.33 -4.64
C PRO A 38 -1.58 0.08 -4.84
N LEU A 39 -1.58 0.88 -3.76
CA LEU A 39 -1.02 2.23 -3.70
C LEU A 39 -0.14 2.37 -2.46
N GLY A 40 1.11 2.80 -2.67
CA GLY A 40 2.06 3.09 -1.62
C GLY A 40 2.80 4.40 -1.91
N ALA A 41 3.16 5.12 -0.86
CA ALA A 41 3.94 6.33 -0.96
C ALA A 41 4.98 6.34 0.16
N THR A 42 6.20 6.75 -0.14
CA THR A 42 7.31 6.75 0.82
C THR A 42 7.81 8.16 1.05
N ASP A 43 7.76 8.59 2.30
CA ASP A 43 8.40 9.83 2.71
C ASP A 43 9.92 9.65 2.76
N LEU A 44 10.63 10.37 1.88
CA LEU A 44 12.08 10.28 1.76
C LEU A 44 12.83 10.85 2.98
N TRP A 45 12.17 11.62 3.84
CA TRP A 45 12.77 12.04 5.11
C TRP A 45 12.89 10.86 6.08
N GLY A 46 11.85 10.01 6.14
CA GLY A 46 11.84 8.83 7.01
C GLY A 46 12.58 7.63 6.43
N HIS A 47 12.57 7.49 5.10
CA HIS A 47 13.16 6.35 4.39
C HIS A 47 13.95 6.78 3.14
N PRO A 48 15.09 7.49 3.31
CA PRO A 48 15.94 7.90 2.19
C PRO A 48 16.50 6.71 1.39
N GLU A 49 16.55 5.52 1.98
CA GLU A 49 16.98 4.26 1.35
C GLU A 49 16.18 3.92 0.10
N ALA A 50 14.93 4.40 0.01
CA ALA A 50 14.07 4.21 -1.15
C ALA A 50 14.69 4.77 -2.44
N LEU A 51 15.56 5.80 -2.36
CA LEU A 51 16.30 6.32 -3.51
C LEU A 51 17.26 5.27 -4.07
N ASN A 52 18.09 4.66 -3.21
CA ASN A 52 19.04 3.64 -3.64
C ASN A 52 18.32 2.39 -4.14
N ARG A 53 17.22 1.97 -3.48
CA ARG A 53 16.38 0.86 -3.97
C ARG A 53 15.77 1.15 -5.32
N SER A 54 15.32 2.39 -5.56
CA SER A 54 14.78 2.78 -6.86
C SER A 54 15.85 2.76 -7.95
N ARG A 55 17.07 3.19 -7.63
CA ARG A 55 18.22 3.12 -8.54
C ARG A 55 18.58 1.67 -8.91
N GLU A 56 18.69 0.80 -7.91
CA GLU A 56 19.00 -0.63 -8.08
C GLU A 56 17.95 -1.34 -8.94
N ALA A 57 16.67 -1.08 -8.67
CA ALA A 57 15.55 -1.66 -9.41
C ALA A 57 15.28 -1.01 -10.77
N ARG A 58 15.91 0.15 -11.06
CA ARG A 58 15.61 1.00 -12.23
C ARG A 58 14.14 1.40 -12.34
N LEU A 59 13.49 1.54 -11.18
CA LEU A 59 12.05 1.68 -11.05
C LEU A 59 11.74 2.42 -9.74
N VAL A 60 10.68 3.21 -9.69
CA VAL A 60 10.26 3.85 -8.43
C VAL A 60 9.80 2.78 -7.42
N VAL A 61 10.55 2.62 -6.34
CA VAL A 61 10.32 1.65 -5.27
C VAL A 61 9.89 2.36 -3.99
N THR A 62 8.77 1.93 -3.42
CA THR A 62 8.32 2.36 -2.09
C THR A 62 8.89 1.46 -1.00
N TRP A 63 9.09 2.00 0.20
CA TRP A 63 9.57 1.24 1.35
C TRP A 63 8.61 0.10 1.73
N ASP A 64 7.31 0.39 1.84
CA ASP A 64 6.29 -0.65 2.08
C ASP A 64 6.33 -1.73 1.01
N GLY A 65 6.37 -1.34 -0.27
CA GLY A 65 6.44 -2.30 -1.39
C GLY A 65 7.70 -3.17 -1.32
N TYR A 66 8.83 -2.61 -0.90
CA TYR A 66 10.08 -3.34 -0.70
C TYR A 66 9.98 -4.35 0.46
N LEU A 67 9.45 -3.94 1.61
CA LEU A 67 9.26 -4.82 2.77
C LEU A 67 8.33 -6.00 2.44
N LEU A 68 7.21 -5.72 1.76
CA LEU A 68 6.27 -6.76 1.32
C LEU A 68 6.89 -7.70 0.28
N HIS A 69 7.63 -7.16 -0.69
CA HIS A 69 8.33 -7.98 -1.68
C HIS A 69 9.35 -8.91 -1.02
N ARG A 70 10.14 -8.41 -0.06
CA ARG A 70 11.07 -9.19 0.76
C ARG A 70 10.35 -10.26 1.58
N ALA A 71 9.23 -9.93 2.21
CA ALA A 71 8.44 -10.87 3.01
C ALA A 71 7.92 -12.05 2.17
N SER A 72 7.62 -11.81 0.90
CA SER A 72 7.19 -12.84 -0.06
C SER A 72 8.34 -13.67 -0.66
N GLY A 73 9.60 -13.42 -0.25
CA GLY A 73 10.78 -14.06 -0.85
C GLY A 73 11.02 -13.64 -2.31
N GLY A 74 10.47 -12.51 -2.74
CA GLY A 74 10.58 -12.03 -4.11
C GLY A 74 9.82 -12.86 -5.15
N ARG A 75 8.75 -13.56 -4.75
CA ARG A 75 7.97 -14.46 -5.61
C ARG A 75 7.39 -13.78 -6.85
N LEU A 76 6.97 -12.53 -6.72
CA LEU A 76 6.54 -11.67 -7.84
C LEU A 76 7.40 -10.41 -7.91
N PRO A 77 7.54 -9.81 -9.11
CA PRO A 77 8.24 -8.53 -9.26
C PRO A 77 7.68 -7.46 -8.33
N ILE A 78 8.55 -6.59 -7.81
CA ILE A 78 8.17 -5.55 -6.83
C ILE A 78 7.09 -4.61 -7.38
N GLU A 79 7.08 -4.39 -8.70
CA GLU A 79 6.09 -3.58 -9.37
C GLU A 79 4.70 -4.22 -9.43
N VAL A 80 4.60 -5.54 -9.25
CA VAL A 80 3.33 -6.26 -9.09
C VAL A 80 2.85 -6.19 -7.64
N ILE A 81 3.78 -6.31 -6.68
CA ILE A 81 3.51 -6.19 -5.25
C ILE A 81 3.00 -4.78 -4.90
N ASN A 82 3.62 -3.75 -5.47
CA ASN A 82 3.19 -2.36 -5.33
C ASN A 82 3.03 -1.71 -6.72
N PRO A 83 1.83 -1.81 -7.35
CA PRO A 83 1.58 -1.29 -8.69
C PRO A 83 1.68 0.21 -8.83
N ILE A 84 1.17 0.95 -7.83
CA ILE A 84 1.26 2.41 -7.77
C ILE A 84 2.18 2.78 -6.62
N GLY A 85 3.34 3.34 -6.96
CA GLY A 85 4.36 3.72 -5.99
C GLY A 85 4.75 5.19 -6.15
N ALA A 86 4.91 5.92 -5.05
CA ALA A 86 5.34 7.31 -5.09
C ALA A 86 6.47 7.59 -4.08
N LEU A 87 7.40 8.47 -4.44
CA LEU A 87 8.38 9.04 -3.53
C LEU A 87 7.94 10.47 -3.17
N LEU A 88 7.74 10.71 -1.89
CA LEU A 88 7.38 12.00 -1.34
C LEU A 88 8.65 12.71 -0.88
N ALA A 89 8.95 13.86 -1.46
CA ALA A 89 10.13 14.62 -1.07
C ALA A 89 9.85 15.46 0.20
N PRO A 90 10.87 15.68 1.04
CA PRO A 90 10.80 16.69 2.08
C PRO A 90 10.78 18.09 1.43
N THR A 91 9.67 18.80 1.63
CA THR A 91 9.47 20.16 1.12
C THR A 91 9.44 21.13 2.31
N PRO A 92 10.40 22.06 2.44
CA PRO A 92 10.43 22.96 3.59
C PRO A 92 9.28 23.99 3.54
N PRO A 93 8.80 24.49 4.70
CA PRO A 93 7.74 25.52 4.74
C PRO A 93 8.06 26.76 3.90
N SER A 94 9.34 27.13 3.79
CA SER A 94 9.82 28.27 2.99
C SER A 94 9.55 28.13 1.48
N SER A 95 9.27 26.92 1.00
CA SER A 95 8.92 26.66 -0.41
C SER A 95 7.45 26.96 -0.73
N TYR A 96 6.65 27.38 0.25
CA TYR A 96 5.22 27.63 0.10
C TYR A 96 4.88 29.10 0.30
N ARG A 97 3.88 29.58 -0.45
CA ARG A 97 3.41 30.98 -0.38
C ARG A 97 2.71 31.33 0.94
N SER A 98 2.19 30.32 1.63
CA SER A 98 1.45 30.48 2.89
C SER A 98 1.59 29.25 3.76
N ARG A 99 1.39 29.44 5.07
CA ARG A 99 1.27 28.35 6.04
C ARG A 99 0.18 27.34 5.66
N SER A 100 -0.98 27.82 5.21
CA SER A 100 -2.10 26.97 4.79
C SER A 100 -1.74 26.07 3.60
N SER A 101 -0.95 26.57 2.64
CA SER A 101 -0.50 25.77 1.50
C SER A 101 0.50 24.70 1.91
N TYR A 102 1.36 24.99 2.89
CA TYR A 102 2.27 24.01 3.47
C TYR A 102 1.50 22.94 4.23
N GLU A 103 0.59 23.32 5.13
CA GLU A 103 -0.26 22.38 5.89
C GLU A 103 -1.09 21.48 4.97
N ALA A 104 -1.66 22.02 3.88
CA ALA A 104 -2.35 21.23 2.87
C ALA A 104 -1.43 20.16 2.26
N SER A 105 -0.16 20.47 2.00
CA SER A 105 0.80 19.47 1.46
C SER A 105 1.18 18.35 2.42
N LEU A 106 0.98 18.55 3.74
CA LEU A 106 1.17 17.50 4.73
C LEU A 106 0.00 16.51 4.73
N VAL A 107 -1.22 17.01 4.49
CA VAL A 107 -2.45 16.22 4.42
C VAL A 107 -2.63 15.56 3.03
N GLU A 108 -2.16 16.22 1.98
CA GLU A 108 -2.33 15.82 0.59
C GLU A 108 -0.99 15.32 0.01
N PRO A 109 -0.67 14.01 0.17
CA PRO A 109 0.65 13.48 -0.15
C PRO A 109 1.04 13.66 -1.63
N TYR A 110 0.07 13.71 -2.54
CA TYR A 110 0.32 13.96 -3.96
C TYR A 110 1.06 15.27 -4.23
N ARG A 111 0.91 16.29 -3.37
CA ARG A 111 1.63 17.59 -3.49
C ARG A 111 3.12 17.49 -3.20
N ARG A 112 3.56 16.42 -2.55
CA ARG A 112 4.97 16.15 -2.25
C ARG A 112 5.53 14.99 -3.09
N ALA A 113 4.67 14.29 -3.83
CA ALA A 113 5.06 13.19 -4.69
C ALA A 113 5.85 13.70 -5.90
N VAL A 114 7.18 13.56 -5.85
CA VAL A 114 8.12 14.03 -6.89
C VAL A 114 8.29 13.00 -8.01
N LEU A 115 8.26 11.72 -7.66
CA LEU A 115 8.31 10.60 -8.61
C LEU A 115 7.16 9.67 -8.32
N THR A 116 6.39 9.30 -9.34
CA THR A 116 5.28 8.36 -9.24
C THR A 116 5.42 7.29 -10.32
N ARG A 117 5.08 6.05 -9.99
CA ARG A 117 4.97 4.94 -10.91
C ARG A 117 3.54 4.43 -10.95
N VAL A 118 3.10 4.06 -12.14
CA VAL A 118 1.88 3.27 -12.35
C VAL A 118 2.24 2.03 -13.15
N THR A 119 1.81 0.87 -12.67
CA THR A 119 2.10 -0.43 -13.30
C THR A 119 0.80 -1.11 -13.68
N GLY A 120 0.70 -1.54 -14.93
CA GLY A 120 -0.31 -2.49 -15.38
C GLY A 120 0.32 -3.86 -15.59
N CYS A 121 -0.45 -4.92 -15.34
CA CYS A 121 -0.01 -6.30 -15.45
C CYS A 121 -0.80 -7.12 -16.49
N ALA A 122 -1.63 -6.45 -17.31
CA ALA A 122 -2.34 -7.08 -18.42
C ALA A 122 -1.35 -7.57 -19.49
N GLY A 123 -1.18 -8.90 -19.60
CA GLY A 123 -0.23 -9.50 -20.53
C GLY A 123 1.24 -9.34 -20.12
N GLY A 124 1.52 -9.16 -18.83
CA GLY A 124 2.85 -8.93 -18.25
C GLY A 124 2.95 -7.57 -17.54
N SER A 125 3.92 -7.41 -16.63
CA SER A 125 4.13 -6.14 -15.91
C SER A 125 4.76 -5.09 -16.82
N ARG A 126 4.17 -3.88 -16.84
CA ARG A 126 4.69 -2.70 -17.54
C ARG A 126 4.48 -1.46 -16.69
N SER A 127 5.56 -0.72 -16.48
CA SER A 127 5.58 0.48 -15.64
C SER A 127 5.70 1.75 -16.47
N LEU A 128 4.97 2.78 -16.06
CA LEU A 128 5.17 4.17 -16.46
C LEU A 128 5.70 4.95 -15.25
N HIS A 129 6.72 5.78 -15.47
CA HIS A 129 7.22 6.72 -14.48
C HIS A 129 6.77 8.15 -14.80
N LEU A 130 6.45 8.91 -13.78
CA LEU A 130 6.03 10.30 -13.84
C LEU A 130 6.89 11.15 -12.91
N ALA A 131 7.36 12.29 -13.40
CA ALA A 131 8.07 13.30 -12.61
C ALA A 131 7.17 14.51 -12.42
N ASN A 132 6.79 14.80 -11.17
CA ASN A 132 5.93 15.92 -10.84
C ASN A 132 6.74 17.23 -10.82
N ALA A 133 6.58 18.05 -11.86
CA ALA A 133 7.33 19.30 -12.00
C ALA A 133 6.98 20.30 -10.88
N ASP A 134 5.71 20.32 -10.44
CA ASP A 134 5.24 21.22 -9.39
C ASP A 134 5.88 20.86 -8.04
N ALA A 135 5.89 19.57 -7.68
CA ALA A 135 6.54 19.11 -6.46
C ALA A 135 8.07 19.30 -6.51
N MET A 136 8.70 19.01 -7.66
CA MET A 136 10.13 19.24 -7.86
C MET A 136 10.52 20.72 -7.70
N SER A 137 9.65 21.68 -8.03
CA SER A 137 9.93 23.10 -7.83
C SER A 137 9.99 23.54 -6.36
N ARG A 138 9.52 22.69 -5.44
CA ARG A 138 9.40 23.00 -4.00
C ARG A 138 10.46 22.31 -3.14
N VAL A 139 11.31 21.47 -3.71
CA VAL A 139 12.38 20.79 -2.95
C VAL A 139 13.64 21.65 -2.86
N SER A 140 14.51 21.36 -1.90
CA SER A 140 15.84 22.00 -1.84
C SER A 140 16.74 21.52 -2.98
N GLN A 141 17.80 22.27 -3.29
CA GLN A 141 18.77 21.90 -4.31
C GLN A 141 19.38 20.50 -4.08
N GLN A 142 19.76 20.19 -2.84
CA GLN A 142 20.33 18.90 -2.47
C GLN A 142 19.36 17.73 -2.71
N VAL A 143 18.07 17.92 -2.39
CA VAL A 143 17.04 16.92 -2.64
C VAL A 143 16.80 16.77 -4.15
N SER A 144 16.81 17.88 -4.89
CA SER A 144 16.70 17.86 -6.35
C SER A 144 17.83 17.05 -6.99
N GLU A 145 19.08 17.27 -6.57
CA GLU A 145 20.26 16.54 -7.07
C GLU A 145 20.13 15.03 -6.83
N ALA A 146 19.76 14.62 -5.61
CA ALA A 146 19.54 13.21 -5.29
C ALA A 146 18.41 12.58 -6.13
N LEU A 147 17.34 13.33 -6.41
CA LEU A 147 16.24 12.87 -7.26
C LEU A 147 16.65 12.77 -8.74
N GLN A 148 17.43 13.72 -9.24
CA GLN A 148 17.96 13.69 -10.61
C GLN A 148 18.85 12.47 -10.84
N GLU A 149 19.67 12.10 -9.86
CA GLU A 149 20.44 10.86 -9.92
C GLU A 149 19.53 9.64 -10.12
N VAL A 150 18.45 9.50 -9.35
CA VAL A 150 17.50 8.38 -9.51
C VAL A 150 16.83 8.42 -10.88
N ILE A 151 16.38 9.60 -11.33
CA ILE A 151 15.70 9.80 -12.62
C ILE A 151 16.52 9.24 -13.78
N MET A 152 17.85 9.40 -13.75
CA MET A 152 18.74 8.91 -14.81
C MET A 152 18.77 7.38 -14.96
N TYR A 153 18.39 6.62 -13.92
CA TYR A 153 18.37 5.15 -13.95
C TYR A 153 16.98 4.56 -14.23
N LEU A 154 15.92 5.35 -14.11
CA LEU A 154 14.55 4.85 -14.29
C LEU A 154 14.32 4.36 -15.72
N THR A 155 13.73 3.17 -15.84
CA THR A 155 13.39 2.57 -17.13
C THR A 155 11.91 2.15 -17.13
N PRO A 156 11.05 2.76 -17.97
CA PRO A 156 11.34 3.86 -18.89
C PRO A 156 11.64 5.18 -18.14
N PRO A 157 12.29 6.16 -18.79
CA PRO A 157 12.47 7.49 -18.21
C PRO A 157 11.13 8.13 -17.83
N PRO A 158 11.10 8.97 -16.78
CA PRO A 158 9.87 9.58 -16.32
C PRO A 158 9.33 10.62 -17.30
N THR A 159 8.01 10.65 -17.47
CA THR A 159 7.30 11.70 -18.21
C THR A 159 6.92 12.83 -17.26
N PRO A 160 7.03 14.12 -17.66
CA PRO A 160 6.57 15.23 -16.83
C PRO A 160 5.07 15.14 -16.50
N ALA A 161 4.71 15.49 -15.27
CA ALA A 161 3.34 15.54 -14.77
C ALA A 161 3.14 16.76 -13.85
N SER A 162 1.88 17.17 -13.68
CA SER A 162 1.46 18.21 -12.72
C SER A 162 0.93 17.61 -11.42
N ASP A 163 0.78 18.44 -10.39
CA ASP A 163 0.10 18.06 -9.14
C ASP A 163 -1.30 17.49 -9.41
N GLU A 164 -2.04 18.04 -10.37
CA GLU A 164 -3.38 17.58 -10.75
C GLU A 164 -3.38 16.16 -11.33
N ALA A 165 -2.41 15.86 -12.20
CA ALA A 165 -2.26 14.51 -12.78
C ALA A 165 -1.93 13.48 -11.69
N ILE A 166 -1.03 13.82 -10.76
CA ILE A 166 -0.67 12.93 -9.64
C ILE A 166 -1.84 12.78 -8.66
N ALA A 167 -2.59 13.86 -8.39
CA ALA A 167 -3.81 13.82 -7.57
C ALA A 167 -4.85 12.86 -8.17
N GLY A 168 -5.02 12.87 -9.50
CA GLY A 168 -5.91 11.93 -10.20
C GLY A 168 -5.50 10.47 -9.99
N ILE A 169 -4.20 10.16 -10.01
CA ILE A 169 -3.69 8.80 -9.75
C ILE A 169 -4.01 8.36 -8.32
N PHE A 170 -3.72 9.21 -7.33
CA PHE A 170 -4.00 8.94 -5.92
C PHE A 170 -5.50 8.83 -5.63
N SER A 171 -6.32 9.50 -6.43
CA SER A 171 -7.79 9.47 -6.34
C SER A 171 -8.42 8.28 -7.08
N GLY A 172 -7.61 7.41 -7.71
CA GLY A 172 -8.08 6.15 -8.28
C GLY A 172 -7.92 5.99 -9.79
N ALA A 173 -7.37 6.97 -10.53
CA ALA A 173 -7.13 6.82 -11.96
C ALA A 173 -6.18 5.64 -12.29
N GLY A 174 -5.29 5.27 -11.36
CA GLY A 174 -4.43 4.09 -11.49
C GLY A 174 -5.06 2.77 -11.03
N SER A 175 -6.26 2.78 -10.44
CA SER A 175 -6.85 1.60 -9.77
C SER A 175 -7.09 0.43 -10.72
N THR A 176 -7.55 0.68 -11.94
CA THR A 176 -7.71 -0.36 -12.97
C THR A 176 -6.38 -1.03 -13.32
N ALA A 177 -5.29 -0.26 -13.41
CA ALA A 177 -3.96 -0.82 -13.65
C ALA A 177 -3.51 -1.69 -12.47
N ALA A 178 -3.68 -1.19 -11.24
CA ALA A 178 -3.39 -1.97 -10.04
C ALA A 178 -4.21 -3.27 -9.94
N ASP A 179 -5.48 -3.25 -10.34
CA ASP A 179 -6.34 -4.42 -10.35
C ASP A 179 -5.86 -5.52 -11.32
N THR A 180 -5.25 -5.15 -12.45
CA THR A 180 -4.61 -6.16 -13.32
C THR A 180 -3.43 -6.86 -12.63
N CYS A 181 -2.71 -6.17 -11.75
CA CYS A 181 -1.62 -6.75 -10.96
C CYS A 181 -2.14 -7.59 -9.79
N LEU A 182 -3.24 -7.16 -9.16
CA LEU A 182 -3.94 -7.97 -8.17
C LEU A 182 -4.43 -9.28 -8.77
N ALA A 183 -5.02 -9.26 -9.97
CA ALA A 183 -5.45 -10.45 -10.68
C ALA A 183 -4.29 -11.41 -10.99
N MET A 184 -3.11 -10.87 -11.35
CA MET A 184 -1.89 -11.68 -11.53
C MET A 184 -1.42 -12.33 -10.22
N ALA A 185 -1.50 -11.61 -9.10
CA ALA A 185 -1.20 -12.17 -7.78
C ALA A 185 -2.18 -13.27 -7.38
N GLU A 186 -3.47 -13.09 -7.66
CA GLU A 186 -4.53 -14.08 -7.39
C GLU A 186 -4.35 -15.35 -8.23
N ALA A 187 -4.00 -15.21 -9.50
CA ALA A 187 -3.76 -16.35 -10.39
C ALA A 187 -2.50 -17.15 -10.01
N SER A 188 -1.58 -16.55 -9.24
CA SER A 188 -0.30 -17.16 -8.90
C SER A 188 -0.21 -17.64 -7.45
N SER A 189 -1.22 -17.43 -6.59
CA SER A 189 -1.08 -17.74 -5.15
C SER A 189 -2.37 -18.24 -4.52
N ASP A 190 -2.24 -19.16 -3.56
CA ASP A 190 -3.38 -19.64 -2.77
C ASP A 190 -4.01 -18.48 -1.98
N ALA A 191 -3.18 -17.64 -1.37
CA ALA A 191 -3.58 -16.46 -0.61
C ALA A 191 -2.95 -15.18 -1.18
N VAL A 192 -3.75 -14.14 -1.31
CA VAL A 192 -3.30 -12.78 -1.61
C VAL A 192 -3.63 -11.89 -0.44
N ILE A 193 -2.61 -11.26 0.14
CA ILE A 193 -2.72 -10.36 1.29
C ILE A 193 -2.69 -8.92 0.77
N VAL A 194 -3.86 -8.32 0.65
CA VAL A 194 -4.01 -6.96 0.14
C VAL A 194 -3.87 -5.98 1.29
N GLU A 195 -2.83 -5.14 1.28
CA GLU A 195 -2.66 -4.06 2.24
C GLU A 195 -3.28 -2.77 1.72
N SER A 196 -4.14 -2.16 2.54
CA SER A 196 -4.78 -0.90 2.20
C SER A 196 -3.84 0.30 2.31
N ASN A 197 -4.25 1.43 1.73
CA ASN A 197 -3.53 2.69 1.85
C ASN A 197 -4.18 3.57 2.92
N SER A 198 -3.39 4.05 3.89
CA SER A 198 -3.89 4.86 5.00
C SER A 198 -5.01 4.15 5.78
N ASP A 199 -6.16 4.79 5.96
CA ASP A 199 -7.38 4.29 6.60
C ASP A 199 -8.51 3.95 5.62
N VAL A 200 -8.23 3.98 4.32
CA VAL A 200 -9.17 3.55 3.28
C VAL A 200 -9.23 2.02 3.29
N VAL A 201 -10.43 1.46 3.30
CA VAL A 201 -10.61 -0.01 3.37
C VAL A 201 -10.21 -0.69 2.07
N ALA A 202 -10.81 -0.27 0.97
CA ALA A 202 -10.66 -0.91 -0.34
C ALA A 202 -9.90 0.02 -1.30
N PRO A 203 -8.56 -0.12 -1.42
CA PRO A 203 -7.74 0.76 -2.25
C PRO A 203 -8.03 0.63 -3.76
N THR A 204 -8.70 -0.45 -4.18
CA THR A 204 -9.16 -0.67 -5.57
C THR A 204 -10.52 -1.37 -5.62
N PRO A 205 -11.28 -1.27 -6.72
CA PRO A 205 -12.55 -1.97 -6.87
C PRO A 205 -12.46 -3.48 -6.60
N SER A 206 -11.43 -4.16 -7.12
CA SER A 206 -11.29 -5.61 -6.92
C SER A 206 -10.92 -5.98 -5.48
N SER A 207 -10.40 -5.05 -4.67
CA SER A 207 -10.10 -5.27 -3.25
C SER A 207 -11.33 -5.23 -2.33
N SER A 208 -12.49 -4.75 -2.82
CA SER A 208 -13.74 -4.63 -2.04
C SER A 208 -14.43 -5.97 -1.70
N TYR A 209 -13.95 -7.06 -2.28
CA TYR A 209 -14.54 -8.40 -2.13
C TYR A 209 -13.55 -9.40 -1.52
N PRO A 210 -13.01 -9.14 -0.30
CA PRO A 210 -12.12 -10.08 0.34
C PRO A 210 -12.90 -11.27 0.91
N SER A 211 -12.22 -12.40 1.11
CA SER A 211 -12.77 -13.53 1.87
C SER A 211 -12.72 -13.27 3.38
N LEU A 212 -11.70 -12.55 3.83
CA LEU A 212 -11.46 -12.15 5.21
C LEU A 212 -10.86 -10.74 5.22
N ALA A 213 -11.24 -9.91 6.17
CA ALA A 213 -10.54 -8.66 6.44
C ALA A 213 -9.94 -8.65 7.83
N ILE A 214 -8.82 -7.95 7.99
CA ILE A 214 -8.10 -7.75 9.23
C ILE A 214 -7.96 -6.23 9.41
N MET A 215 -8.72 -5.66 10.34
CA MET A 215 -8.68 -4.23 10.64
C MET A 215 -7.66 -3.97 11.74
N VAL A 216 -6.68 -3.12 11.51
CA VAL A 216 -5.49 -2.97 12.35
C VAL A 216 -5.48 -1.61 13.03
N ALA A 217 -5.30 -1.60 14.35
CA ALA A 217 -4.98 -0.43 15.14
C ALA A 217 -3.66 -0.67 15.90
N PRO A 218 -3.01 0.40 16.42
CA PRO A 218 -1.90 0.22 17.34
C PRO A 218 -2.31 -0.68 18.51
N GLY A 219 -1.60 -1.78 18.70
CA GLY A 219 -1.84 -2.72 19.81
C GLY A 219 -2.82 -3.86 19.52
N GLU A 220 -3.57 -3.85 18.41
CA GLU A 220 -4.60 -4.86 18.16
C GLU A 220 -5.03 -4.98 16.69
N ALA A 221 -5.54 -6.16 16.34
CA ALA A 221 -6.17 -6.43 15.05
C ALA A 221 -7.53 -7.14 15.22
N TYR A 222 -8.47 -6.80 14.36
CA TYR A 222 -9.83 -7.31 14.37
C TYR A 222 -10.11 -8.14 13.11
N LEU A 223 -10.59 -9.36 13.30
CA LEU A 223 -11.01 -10.24 12.21
C LEU A 223 -12.43 -9.89 11.77
N VAL A 224 -12.63 -9.58 10.50
CA VAL A 224 -13.94 -9.20 9.93
C VAL A 224 -14.31 -10.16 8.81
N GLU A 225 -15.57 -10.60 8.80
CA GLU A 225 -16.08 -11.46 7.74
C GLU A 225 -16.14 -10.71 6.41
N GLY A 226 -15.50 -11.25 5.37
CA GLY A 226 -15.40 -10.61 4.07
C GLY A 226 -16.75 -10.24 3.44
N THR A 227 -17.74 -11.13 3.52
CA THR A 227 -19.10 -10.86 2.99
C THR A 227 -19.82 -9.75 3.74
N ARG A 228 -19.61 -9.61 5.06
CA ARG A 228 -20.14 -8.48 5.84
C ARG A 228 -19.47 -7.18 5.40
N LEU A 229 -18.14 -7.22 5.24
CA LEU A 229 -17.39 -6.06 4.78
C LEU A 229 -17.83 -5.60 3.40
N SER A 230 -17.94 -6.50 2.42
CA SER A 230 -18.38 -6.14 1.07
C SER A 230 -19.76 -5.48 1.08
N ARG A 231 -20.71 -5.99 1.88
CA ARG A 231 -22.04 -5.38 2.03
C ARG A 231 -21.98 -4.01 2.70
N ALA A 232 -21.14 -3.83 3.72
CA ALA A 232 -20.94 -2.54 4.36
C ALA A 232 -20.35 -1.53 3.36
N LEU A 233 -19.35 -1.93 2.57
CA LEU A 233 -18.76 -1.09 1.53
C LEU A 233 -19.78 -0.72 0.44
N GLU A 234 -20.63 -1.64 0.01
CA GLU A 234 -21.73 -1.36 -0.92
C GLU A 234 -22.71 -0.33 -0.32
N ALA A 235 -23.08 -0.46 0.95
CA ALA A 235 -23.96 0.49 1.63
C ALA A 235 -23.32 1.89 1.75
N ILE A 236 -22.03 1.97 2.11
CA ILE A 236 -21.27 3.22 2.15
C ILE A 236 -21.19 3.83 0.74
N ALA A 237 -20.95 3.01 -0.28
CA ALA A 237 -20.87 3.45 -1.67
C ALA A 237 -22.17 4.08 -2.20
N MET A 238 -23.33 3.62 -1.72
CA MET A 238 -24.65 4.20 -2.06
C MET A 238 -24.82 5.64 -1.55
N SER A 239 -23.98 6.10 -0.61
CA SER A 239 -23.92 7.50 -0.16
C SER A 239 -22.98 8.39 -1.00
N GLY A 240 -22.31 7.81 -2.01
CA GLY A 240 -21.74 8.54 -3.15
C GLY A 240 -20.23 8.42 -3.37
N ARG A 241 -19.45 7.80 -2.47
CA ARG A 241 -17.98 7.65 -2.66
C ARG A 241 -17.40 6.34 -2.09
N PRO A 242 -17.51 5.19 -2.77
CA PRO A 242 -16.94 3.90 -2.33
C PRO A 242 -15.45 3.93 -1.95
N TRP A 243 -14.63 4.73 -2.67
CA TRP A 243 -13.19 4.88 -2.42
C TRP A 243 -12.84 5.76 -1.22
N ALA A 244 -13.83 6.30 -0.51
CA ALA A 244 -13.65 7.11 0.70
C ALA A 244 -14.00 6.34 1.99
N ALA A 245 -14.49 5.09 1.87
CA ALA A 245 -14.92 4.30 3.01
C ALA A 245 -13.77 4.11 4.01
N LYS A 246 -13.97 4.66 5.20
CA LYS A 246 -13.00 4.60 6.30
C LYS A 246 -13.11 3.26 7.01
N ALA A 247 -11.98 2.69 7.40
CA ALA A 247 -11.95 1.38 8.05
C ALA A 247 -12.70 1.35 9.38
N MET A 248 -12.69 2.46 10.12
CA MET A 248 -13.44 2.58 11.36
C MET A 248 -14.96 2.51 11.12
N GLU A 249 -15.47 3.28 10.15
CA GLU A 249 -16.88 3.25 9.75
C GLU A 249 -17.30 1.85 9.27
N ALA A 250 -16.46 1.21 8.45
CA ALA A 250 -16.73 -0.15 8.00
C ALA A 250 -16.77 -1.16 9.16
N LEU A 251 -15.84 -1.06 10.12
CA LEU A 251 -15.79 -1.94 11.29
C LEU A 251 -17.04 -1.79 12.17
N GLU A 252 -17.53 -0.56 12.37
CA GLU A 252 -18.76 -0.27 13.12
C GLU A 252 -19.98 -0.95 12.49
N LEU A 253 -20.07 -0.96 11.15
CA LEU A 253 -21.16 -1.60 10.43
C LEU A 253 -21.07 -3.13 10.41
N THR A 254 -19.86 -3.70 10.43
CA THR A 254 -19.67 -5.16 10.30
C THR A 254 -19.60 -5.90 11.63
N GLY A 255 -19.20 -5.20 12.71
CA GLY A 255 -18.65 -5.83 13.89
C GLY A 255 -17.36 -6.62 13.57
N HIS A 256 -16.94 -7.50 14.49
CA HIS A 256 -15.79 -8.38 14.31
C HIS A 256 -16.09 -9.80 14.78
N LEU A 257 -15.36 -10.77 14.23
CA LEU A 257 -15.39 -12.19 14.57
C LEU A 257 -14.47 -12.52 15.74
N GLY A 258 -13.44 -11.72 15.95
CA GLY A 258 -12.44 -11.90 17.00
C GLY A 258 -11.40 -10.79 16.96
N ARG A 259 -10.56 -10.77 18.00
CA ARG A 259 -9.48 -9.79 18.19
C ARG A 259 -8.18 -10.51 18.50
N VAL A 260 -7.08 -9.97 18.01
CA VAL A 260 -5.71 -10.41 18.31
C VAL A 260 -4.95 -9.22 18.86
N ASP A 261 -4.27 -9.38 19.99
CA ASP A 261 -3.41 -8.34 20.54
C ASP A 261 -2.06 -8.33 19.78
N LEU A 262 -1.61 -7.14 19.40
CA LEU A 262 -0.38 -6.92 18.65
C LEU A 262 0.65 -6.19 19.52
N PRO A 263 1.69 -6.87 20.05
CA PRO A 263 2.68 -6.23 20.89
C PRO A 263 3.57 -5.28 20.07
N LEU A 264 4.23 -4.36 20.76
CA LEU A 264 5.35 -3.63 20.16
C LEU A 264 6.48 -4.62 19.84
N LEU A 265 7.09 -4.45 18.67
CA LEU A 265 8.26 -5.22 18.26
C LEU A 265 9.52 -4.40 18.52
N GLU A 266 10.58 -5.07 18.97
CA GLU A 266 11.92 -4.48 19.04
C GLU A 266 12.44 -4.16 17.64
N ASP A 267 12.23 -5.10 16.71
CA ASP A 267 12.51 -4.93 15.28
C ASP A 267 11.27 -5.29 14.43
N PRO A 268 10.59 -4.30 13.82
CA PRO A 268 9.48 -4.54 12.91
C PRO A 268 9.81 -5.44 11.70
N ASP A 269 11.08 -5.51 11.28
CA ASP A 269 11.50 -6.32 10.14
C ASP A 269 11.52 -7.83 10.45
N GLU A 270 11.66 -8.22 11.71
CA GLU A 270 11.54 -9.62 12.16
C GLU A 270 10.08 -10.10 12.01
N GLY A 271 9.14 -9.21 12.29
CA GLY A 271 7.70 -9.47 12.29
C GLY A 271 7.21 -10.14 13.57
N TYR A 272 5.90 -10.39 13.63
CA TYR A 272 5.27 -10.98 14.81
C TYR A 272 5.70 -12.44 15.04
N PRO A 273 5.91 -12.85 16.31
CA PRO A 273 6.27 -14.22 16.64
C PRO A 273 5.11 -15.20 16.38
N PRO A 274 5.39 -16.52 16.28
CA PRO A 274 4.38 -17.52 15.94
C PRO A 274 3.14 -17.50 16.82
N ASP A 275 3.28 -17.33 18.13
CA ASP A 275 2.17 -17.28 19.09
C ASP A 275 1.21 -16.12 18.84
N VAL A 276 1.73 -14.96 18.40
CA VAL A 276 0.92 -13.78 18.05
C VAL A 276 0.25 -13.94 16.69
N ILE A 277 0.96 -14.45 15.67
CA ILE A 277 0.44 -14.50 14.29
C ILE A 277 -0.42 -15.73 14.00
N SER A 278 -0.27 -16.83 14.76
CA SER A 278 -0.97 -18.11 14.52
C SER A 278 -2.50 -17.98 14.44
N PRO A 279 -3.19 -17.19 15.29
CA PRO A 279 -4.64 -17.01 15.17
C PRO A 279 -5.06 -16.45 13.81
N LEU A 280 -4.27 -15.54 13.24
CA LEU A 280 -4.52 -14.97 11.91
C LEU A 280 -4.23 -15.98 10.80
N VAL A 281 -3.13 -16.74 10.93
CA VAL A 281 -2.77 -17.82 9.99
C VAL A 281 -3.88 -18.88 9.93
N GLU A 282 -4.37 -19.33 11.09
CA GLU A 282 -5.46 -20.31 11.16
C GLU A 282 -6.78 -19.76 10.62
N ALA A 283 -7.07 -18.47 10.82
CA ALA A 283 -8.22 -17.83 10.20
C ALA A 283 -8.14 -17.86 8.67
N VAL A 284 -6.96 -17.62 8.09
CA VAL A 284 -6.74 -17.70 6.63
C VAL A 284 -6.87 -19.15 6.13
N LYS A 285 -6.16 -20.10 6.74
CA LYS A 285 -6.20 -21.53 6.37
C LYS A 285 -7.59 -22.13 6.51
N GLY A 286 -8.31 -21.77 7.57
CA GLY A 286 -9.68 -22.22 7.81
C GLY A 286 -10.66 -21.78 6.72
N ARG A 287 -10.37 -20.68 6.01
CA ARG A 287 -11.14 -20.25 4.85
C ARG A 287 -10.65 -20.88 3.55
N LEU A 288 -9.34 -21.08 3.38
CA LEU A 288 -8.78 -21.80 2.22
C LEU A 288 -9.37 -23.21 2.07
N ARG A 289 -9.61 -23.91 3.18
CA ARG A 289 -10.23 -25.25 3.19
C ARG A 289 -11.71 -25.29 2.80
N LYS A 290 -12.40 -24.13 2.79
CA LYS A 290 -13.85 -24.02 2.57
C LYS A 290 -14.21 -23.53 1.16
N GLY A 291 -13.23 -23.02 0.40
CA GLY A 291 -13.39 -22.60 -0.99
C GLY A 291 -12.91 -23.69 -1.93
#